data_AF-A0A7V9Q793-F1
#
_entry.id   AF-A0A7V9Q793-F1
#
_cell.length_a   1.000
_cell.length_b   1.000
_cell.length_c   1.000
_cell.angle_alpha   90.00
_cell.angle_beta   90.00
_cell.angle_gamma   90.00
#
_symmetry.space_group_name_H-M   'P 1'
#
loop_
_entity.id
_entity.type
_entity.pdbx_description
1 polymer ?
#
loop_
_entity_poly.entity_id
_entity_poly.type
_entity_poly.pdbx_seq_one_letter_code
_entity_poly.pdbx_strand_id
1 'polypeptide(L)'
;EWVIFSVGGGSNLLIAFPVGLAFLFIVLSHRARGETPRDLGWRFDNFLHAARLLFPLMLVATILCVSFGWWSGNLNFLRWRGGQSILGMPVLGIVWGLLQQSVLQGFINRRAQIIWGRGTISVLVVALVFGALHLPNPALTVATFAGGILWAAVYQHVPNLLALGLSHGLMTWILISSLPPSSLHGLRVGFKYFG
;
A
#
# COMPACT_ATOMS: atom_id res chain seq x y z
N GLU A 1 -9.42 -5.92 -1.65
CA GLU A 1 -8.22 -6.77 -1.63
C GLU A 1 -8.29 -7.76 -0.49
N TRP A 2 -8.49 -9.04 -0.80
CA TRP A 2 -8.43 -10.12 0.20
C TRP A 2 -7.86 -11.36 -0.48
N VAL A 3 -6.52 -11.42 -0.56
CA VAL A 3 -5.83 -12.68 -0.89
C VAL A 3 -5.99 -13.66 0.29
N ILE A 4 -6.17 -13.15 1.51
CA ILE A 4 -6.29 -13.95 2.74
C ILE A 4 -7.70 -14.57 2.91
N PHE A 5 -8.78 -13.95 2.41
CA PHE A 5 -10.14 -14.53 2.51
C PHE A 5 -10.60 -15.32 1.27
N SER A 6 -9.78 -15.45 0.22
CA SER A 6 -10.03 -16.45 -0.82
C SER A 6 -9.55 -17.85 -0.44
N VAL A 7 -8.94 -18.02 0.74
CA VAL A 7 -8.32 -19.30 1.19
C VAL A 7 -9.38 -20.28 1.76
N GLY A 8 -10.62 -20.20 1.29
CA GLY A 8 -11.77 -20.96 1.80
C GLY A 8 -12.37 -21.98 0.83
N GLY A 9 -11.59 -22.55 -0.10
CA GLY A 9 -12.10 -23.58 -1.03
C GLY A 9 -11.00 -24.30 -1.84
N GLY A 10 -11.33 -25.39 -2.53
CA GLY A 10 -10.37 -26.27 -3.24
C GLY A 10 -9.43 -25.60 -4.27
N SER A 11 -9.62 -24.32 -4.59
CA SER A 11 -8.75 -23.47 -5.42
C SER A 11 -7.53 -22.87 -4.69
N ASN A 12 -7.38 -23.12 -3.38
CA ASN A 12 -6.36 -22.50 -2.53
C ASN A 12 -4.92 -22.77 -3.00
N LEU A 13 -4.60 -23.97 -3.49
CA LEU A 13 -3.25 -24.33 -3.91
C LEU A 13 -2.82 -23.61 -5.20
N LEU A 14 -3.76 -23.38 -6.13
CA LEU A 14 -3.49 -22.71 -7.40
C LEU A 14 -3.10 -21.24 -7.24
N ILE A 15 -3.57 -20.57 -6.17
CA ILE A 15 -3.20 -19.19 -5.85
C ILE A 15 -2.05 -19.16 -4.84
N ALA A 16 -2.06 -20.04 -3.83
CA ALA A 16 -1.02 -20.06 -2.80
C ALA A 16 0.35 -20.41 -3.36
N PHE A 17 0.43 -21.30 -4.36
CA PHE A 17 1.70 -21.68 -4.97
C PHE A 17 2.43 -20.51 -5.66
N PRO A 18 1.84 -19.79 -6.64
CA PRO A 18 2.53 -18.66 -7.27
C PRO A 18 2.82 -17.51 -6.29
N VAL A 19 1.93 -17.25 -5.33
CA VAL A 19 2.17 -16.25 -4.28
C VAL A 19 3.35 -16.67 -3.40
N GLY A 20 3.39 -17.93 -2.96
CA GLY A 20 4.48 -18.49 -2.17
C GLY A 20 5.81 -18.44 -2.92
N LEU A 21 5.83 -18.79 -4.20
CA LEU A 21 7.01 -18.66 -5.05
C LEU A 21 7.47 -17.20 -5.18
N ALA A 22 6.54 -16.24 -5.32
CA ALA A 22 6.89 -14.83 -5.37
C ALA A 22 7.54 -14.36 -4.05
N PHE A 23 6.98 -14.72 -2.90
CA PHE A 23 7.59 -14.40 -1.60
C PHE A 23 8.94 -15.09 -1.41
N LEU A 24 9.06 -16.36 -1.81
CA LEU A 24 10.33 -17.08 -1.76
C LEU A 24 11.38 -16.39 -2.63
N PHE A 25 11.01 -16.00 -3.85
CA PHE A 25 11.90 -15.26 -4.75
C PHE A 25 12.35 -13.93 -4.15
N ILE A 26 11.45 -13.17 -3.52
CA ILE A 26 11.78 -11.92 -2.83
C ILE A 26 12.80 -12.18 -1.72
N VAL A 27 12.55 -13.17 -0.85
CA VAL A 27 13.46 -13.53 0.24
C VAL A 27 14.83 -13.98 -0.28
N LEU A 28 14.86 -14.86 -1.28
CA LEU A 28 16.12 -15.32 -1.89
C LEU A 28 16.86 -14.16 -2.55
N SER A 29 16.16 -13.22 -3.18
CA SER A 29 16.76 -12.01 -3.77
C SER A 29 17.42 -11.12 -2.71
N HIS A 30 16.78 -10.93 -1.55
CA HIS A 30 17.39 -10.20 -0.44
C HIS A 30 18.64 -10.91 0.10
N ARG A 31 18.58 -12.23 0.29
CA ARG A 31 19.71 -13.04 0.76
C ARG A 31 20.88 -13.01 -0.22
N ALA A 32 20.61 -13.17 -1.51
CA ALA A 32 21.64 -13.13 -2.56
C ALA A 32 22.36 -11.77 -2.66
N ARG A 33 21.73 -10.70 -2.17
CA ARG A 33 22.29 -9.34 -2.16
C ARG A 33 22.81 -8.91 -0.78
N GLY A 34 22.76 -9.76 0.23
CA GLY A 34 23.21 -9.45 1.59
C GLY A 34 22.41 -8.31 2.24
N GLU A 35 21.16 -8.07 1.84
CA GLU A 35 20.35 -6.97 2.35
C GLU A 35 19.82 -7.32 3.75
N THR A 36 20.17 -6.50 4.75
CA THR A 36 19.69 -6.68 6.13
C THR A 36 18.30 -6.07 6.31
N PRO A 37 17.53 -6.46 7.34
CA PRO A 37 16.25 -5.81 7.65
C PRO A 37 16.38 -4.29 7.81
N ARG A 38 17.51 -3.82 8.36
CA ARG A 38 17.79 -2.38 8.52
C ARG A 38 17.96 -1.68 7.17
N ASP A 39 18.58 -2.33 6.18
CA ASP A 39 18.71 -1.82 4.81
C ASP A 39 17.35 -1.73 4.11
N LEU A 40 16.47 -2.70 4.38
CA LEU A 40 15.10 -2.70 3.86
C LEU A 40 14.24 -1.60 4.49
N GLY A 41 14.64 -1.04 5.63
CA GLY A 41 13.90 0.00 6.35
C GLY A 41 13.09 -0.53 7.53
N TRP A 42 13.33 -1.75 8.02
CA TRP A 42 12.78 -2.25 9.29
C TRP A 42 13.54 -1.64 10.46
N ARG A 43 13.24 -0.39 10.77
CA ARG A 43 14.02 0.40 11.73
C ARG A 43 13.17 1.45 12.46
N PHE A 44 13.51 1.72 13.72
CA PHE A 44 12.81 2.70 14.56
C PHE A 44 13.57 4.02 14.71
N ASP A 45 14.89 4.00 14.52
CA ASP A 45 15.80 5.12 14.74
C ASP A 45 15.51 6.35 13.85
N ASN A 46 15.03 6.14 12.62
CA ASN A 46 14.65 7.21 11.70
C ASN A 46 13.13 7.35 11.48
N PHE A 47 12.30 6.69 12.31
CA PHE A 47 10.83 6.67 12.14
C PHE A 47 10.24 8.09 12.15
N LEU A 48 10.61 8.91 13.13
CA LEU A 48 10.12 10.28 13.22
C LEU A 48 10.57 11.16 12.05
N HIS A 49 11.76 10.89 11.49
CA HIS A 49 12.23 11.62 10.31
C HIS A 49 11.36 11.26 9.09
N ALA A 50 11.14 9.97 8.83
CA ALA A 50 10.24 9.54 7.76
C ALA A 50 8.81 10.09 7.97
N ALA A 51 8.30 10.03 9.21
CA ALA A 51 6.97 10.54 9.54
C ALA A 51 6.83 12.05 9.27
N ARG A 52 7.86 12.86 9.58
CA ARG A 52 7.86 14.31 9.28
C ARG A 52 7.81 14.61 7.78
N LEU A 53 8.44 13.78 6.94
CA LEU A 53 8.37 13.93 5.49
C LEU A 53 7.00 13.50 4.94
N LEU A 54 6.42 12.44 5.49
CA LEU A 54 5.11 11.93 5.07
C LEU A 54 3.97 12.86 5.53
N PHE A 55 4.02 13.34 6.77
CA PHE A 55 2.93 14.03 7.44
C PHE A 55 2.31 15.18 6.63
N PRO A 56 3.05 16.19 6.12
CA PRO A 56 2.42 17.31 5.42
C PRO A 56 1.67 16.86 4.17
N LEU A 57 2.22 15.88 3.44
CA LEU A 57 1.60 15.37 2.23
C LEU A 57 0.34 14.53 2.55
N MET A 58 0.41 13.70 3.59
CA MET A 58 -0.75 12.94 4.07
C MET A 58 -1.83 13.87 4.63
N LEU A 59 -1.45 14.97 5.29
CA LEU A 59 -2.38 15.98 5.80
C LEU A 59 -3.13 16.66 4.67
N VAL A 60 -2.43 17.10 3.62
CA VAL A 60 -3.07 17.67 2.42
C VAL A 60 -4.04 16.67 1.78
N ALA A 61 -3.60 15.42 1.55
CA ALA A 61 -4.46 14.39 0.99
C ALA A 61 -5.69 14.11 1.87
N THR A 62 -5.50 14.12 3.19
CA THR A 62 -6.59 13.95 4.16
C THR A 62 -7.59 15.08 4.08
N ILE A 63 -7.13 16.34 4.08
CA ILE A 63 -8.00 17.51 3.96
C ILE A 63 -8.80 17.43 2.66
N LEU A 64 -8.17 17.12 1.53
CA LEU A 64 -8.85 17.00 0.24
C LEU A 64 -9.91 15.88 0.26
N CYS A 65 -9.56 14.69 0.74
CA CYS A 65 -10.48 13.56 0.79
C CYS A 65 -11.67 13.85 1.72
N VAL A 66 -11.39 14.30 2.95
CA VAL A 66 -12.43 14.56 3.96
C VAL A 66 -13.34 15.70 3.51
N SER A 67 -12.79 16.76 2.91
CA SER A 67 -13.60 17.89 2.40
C SER A 67 -14.52 17.42 1.26
N PHE A 68 -14.01 16.60 0.34
CA PHE A 68 -14.81 15.99 -0.71
C PHE A 68 -15.89 15.06 -0.15
N GLY A 69 -15.54 14.22 0.83
CA GLY A 69 -16.48 13.33 1.49
C GLY A 69 -17.59 14.09 2.23
N TRP A 70 -17.25 15.18 2.90
CA TRP A 70 -18.20 16.06 3.57
C TRP A 70 -19.13 16.74 2.56
N TRP A 71 -18.57 17.35 1.51
CA TRP A 71 -19.33 18.03 0.46
C TRP A 71 -20.26 17.08 -0.30
N SER A 72 -19.81 15.85 -0.59
CA SER A 72 -20.60 14.84 -1.29
C SER A 72 -21.55 14.05 -0.39
N GLY A 73 -21.61 14.34 0.92
CA GLY A 73 -22.46 13.62 1.88
C GLY A 73 -22.04 12.17 2.13
N ASN A 74 -20.82 11.77 1.73
CA ASN A 74 -20.32 10.40 1.84
C ASN A 74 -19.37 10.17 3.03
N LEU A 75 -19.10 11.20 3.85
CA LEU A 75 -18.17 11.07 4.97
C LEU A 75 -18.72 10.14 6.07
N ASN A 76 -18.10 8.98 6.24
CA ASN A 76 -18.45 8.02 7.29
C ASN A 76 -17.23 7.20 7.72
N PHE A 77 -16.58 7.61 8.81
CA PHE A 77 -15.44 6.90 9.40
C PHE A 77 -15.79 5.53 10.00
N LEU A 78 -17.08 5.26 10.23
CA LEU A 78 -17.59 3.98 10.72
C LEU A 78 -17.97 3.03 9.60
N ARG A 79 -17.84 3.42 8.32
CA ARG A 79 -18.16 2.58 7.16
C ARG A 79 -17.37 1.27 7.12
N TRP A 80 -16.20 1.22 7.76
CA TRP A 80 -15.39 0.01 7.86
C TRP A 80 -16.01 -1.10 8.75
N ARG A 81 -17.21 -0.90 9.33
CA ARG A 81 -17.95 -1.89 10.15
C ARG A 81 -18.67 -2.97 9.32
N GLY A 82 -18.01 -3.55 8.32
CA GLY A 82 -18.51 -4.73 7.60
C GLY A 82 -18.44 -6.02 8.40
N GLY A 83 -19.08 -6.09 9.57
CA GLY A 83 -19.38 -7.34 10.30
C GLY A 83 -18.39 -7.82 11.38
N GLN A 84 -17.25 -7.15 11.62
CA GLN A 84 -16.30 -7.49 12.70
C GLN A 84 -15.77 -6.22 13.39
N SER A 85 -15.25 -6.36 14.62
CA SER A 85 -15.09 -5.30 15.64
C SER A 85 -14.45 -3.97 15.19
N ILE A 86 -14.80 -2.88 15.91
CA ILE A 86 -14.37 -1.49 15.66
C ILE A 86 -12.84 -1.32 15.59
N LEU A 87 -12.08 -2.15 16.31
CA LEU A 87 -10.61 -2.09 16.37
C LEU A 87 -9.90 -3.06 15.41
N GLY A 88 -10.56 -4.16 15.01
CA GLY A 88 -9.90 -5.21 14.21
C GLY A 88 -9.55 -4.76 12.80
N MET A 89 -10.47 -4.07 12.11
CA MET A 89 -10.28 -3.70 10.71
C MET A 89 -9.21 -2.64 10.46
N PRO A 90 -9.10 -1.55 11.25
CA PRO A 90 -8.01 -0.59 11.10
C PRO A 90 -6.62 -1.22 11.32
N VAL A 91 -6.48 -2.08 12.32
CA VAL A 91 -5.22 -2.80 12.59
C VAL A 91 -4.85 -3.72 11.43
N LEU A 92 -5.82 -4.49 10.93
CA LEU A 92 -5.61 -5.32 9.75
C LEU A 92 -5.24 -4.49 8.51
N GLY A 93 -5.84 -3.31 8.34
CA GLY A 93 -5.49 -2.36 7.29
C GLY A 93 -4.04 -1.86 7.39
N ILE A 94 -3.56 -1.57 8.60
CA ILE A 94 -2.15 -1.18 8.84
C ILE A 94 -1.21 -2.35 8.54
N VAL A 95 -1.53 -3.56 9.01
CA VAL A 95 -0.72 -4.76 8.74
C VAL A 95 -0.68 -5.04 7.23
N TRP A 96 -1.81 -4.90 6.55
CA TRP A 96 -1.90 -5.05 5.10
C TRP A 96 -1.09 -3.98 4.35
N GLY A 97 -1.22 -2.72 4.76
CA GLY A 97 -0.44 -1.61 4.22
C GLY A 97 1.07 -1.82 4.41
N LEU A 98 1.49 -2.35 5.55
CA LEU A 98 2.88 -2.70 5.84
C LEU A 98 3.40 -3.82 4.93
N LEU A 99 2.62 -4.89 4.72
CA LEU A 99 2.97 -5.96 3.79
C LEU A 99 3.13 -5.42 2.36
N GLN A 100 2.18 -4.59 1.90
CA GLN A 100 2.26 -3.97 0.58
C GLN A 100 3.49 -3.08 0.44
N GLN A 101 3.78 -2.21 1.42
CA GLN A 101 4.96 -1.34 1.39
C GLN A 101 6.27 -2.13 1.47
N SER A 102 6.27 -3.29 2.14
CA SER A 102 7.44 -4.18 2.19
C SER A 102 7.78 -4.75 0.81
N VAL A 103 6.77 -5.18 0.05
CA VAL A 103 6.98 -5.64 -1.33
C VAL A 103 7.30 -4.47 -2.26
N LEU A 104 6.52 -3.39 -2.18
CA LEU A 104 6.65 -2.25 -3.10
C LEU A 104 7.97 -1.50 -2.92
N GLN A 105 8.34 -1.19 -1.68
CA GLN A 105 9.51 -0.37 -1.37
C GLN A 105 10.72 -1.23 -1.00
N GLY A 106 10.51 -2.19 -0.11
CA GLY A 106 11.56 -3.11 0.34
C GLY A 106 12.08 -3.99 -0.78
N PHE A 107 11.26 -4.36 -1.76
CA PHE A 107 11.71 -5.14 -2.92
C PHE A 107 11.70 -4.33 -4.22
N ILE A 108 10.55 -3.95 -4.76
CA ILE A 108 10.45 -3.37 -6.12
C ILE A 108 11.28 -2.08 -6.27
N ASN A 109 11.14 -1.12 -5.34
CA ASN A 109 11.90 0.13 -5.39
C ASN A 109 13.41 -0.11 -5.29
N ARG A 110 13.86 -1.03 -4.43
CA ARG A 110 15.29 -1.39 -4.36
C ARG A 110 15.79 -2.00 -5.66
N ARG A 111 15.00 -2.83 -6.34
CA ARG A 111 15.36 -3.38 -7.66
C ARG A 111 15.36 -2.31 -8.75
N ALA A 112 14.41 -1.38 -8.73
CA ALA A 112 14.41 -0.23 -9.62
C ALA A 112 15.68 0.62 -9.41
N GLN A 113 16.07 0.90 -8.17
CA GLN A 113 17.28 1.65 -7.84
C GLN A 113 18.58 0.98 -8.31
N ILE A 114 18.61 -0.35 -8.39
CA ILE A 114 19.78 -1.07 -8.91
C ILE A 114 19.90 -0.86 -10.43
N ILE A 115 18.78 -0.80 -11.14
CA ILE A 115 18.75 -0.70 -12.61
C ILE A 115 18.92 0.75 -13.08
N TRP A 116 18.19 1.69 -12.45
CA TRP A 116 18.08 3.09 -12.89
C TRP A 116 18.66 4.09 -11.90
N GLY A 117 19.20 3.65 -10.77
CA GLY A 117 19.64 4.53 -9.69
C GLY A 117 18.49 5.11 -8.86
N ARG A 118 18.83 5.89 -7.83
CA ARG A 118 17.85 6.70 -7.10
C ARG A 118 17.38 7.86 -7.96
N GLY A 119 16.14 8.30 -7.75
CA GLY A 119 15.55 9.44 -8.43
C GLY A 119 14.27 9.11 -9.18
N THR A 120 13.86 10.05 -10.03
CA THR A 120 12.52 10.12 -10.64
C THR A 120 12.15 8.86 -11.43
N ILE A 121 13.09 8.27 -12.17
CA ILE A 121 12.80 7.07 -12.99
C ILE A 121 12.37 5.91 -12.09
N SER A 122 13.17 5.58 -11.07
CA SER A 122 12.83 4.52 -10.12
C SER A 122 11.54 4.79 -9.36
N VAL A 123 11.28 6.05 -8.99
CA VAL A 123 10.02 6.47 -8.36
C VAL A 123 8.82 6.23 -9.28
N LEU A 124 8.92 6.64 -10.55
CA LEU A 124 7.85 6.46 -11.53
C LEU A 124 7.59 4.99 -11.84
N VAL A 125 8.63 4.15 -11.96
CA VAL A 125 8.47 2.71 -12.14
C VAL A 125 7.69 2.11 -10.96
N VAL A 126 8.04 2.45 -9.72
CA VAL A 126 7.34 1.96 -8.53
C VAL A 126 5.88 2.42 -8.51
N ALA A 127 5.63 3.69 -8.83
CA ALA A 127 4.28 4.25 -8.90
C ALA A 127 3.42 3.57 -9.98
N LEU A 128 3.98 3.34 -11.16
CA LEU A 128 3.31 2.66 -12.27
C LEU A 128 2.98 1.22 -11.92
N VAL A 129 3.91 0.49 -11.31
CA VAL A 129 3.66 -0.88 -10.83
C VAL A 129 2.53 -0.88 -9.81
N PHE A 130 2.55 0.04 -8.84
CA PHE A 130 1.52 0.08 -7.81
C PHE A 130 0.13 0.40 -8.38
N GLY A 131 0.04 1.42 -9.25
CA GLY A 131 -1.18 1.76 -9.97
C GLY A 131 -1.70 0.60 -10.82
N ALA A 132 -0.82 -0.05 -11.59
CA ALA A 132 -1.18 -1.17 -12.45
C ALA A 132 -1.73 -2.36 -11.67
N LEU A 133 -1.20 -2.65 -10.47
CA LEU A 133 -1.72 -3.70 -9.59
C LEU A 133 -3.14 -3.42 -9.08
N HIS A 134 -3.60 -2.17 -9.17
CA HIS A 134 -4.95 -1.76 -8.76
C HIS A 134 -5.94 -1.69 -9.93
N LEU A 135 -5.50 -1.98 -11.16
CA LEU A 135 -6.42 -2.13 -12.28
C LEU A 135 -7.39 -3.30 -12.04
N PRO A 136 -8.60 -3.22 -12.60
CA PRO A 136 -9.14 -2.12 -13.41
C PRO A 136 -9.83 -1.00 -12.59
N ASN A 137 -9.61 -0.93 -11.27
CA ASN A 137 -10.28 0.05 -10.40
C ASN A 137 -9.70 1.46 -10.60
N PRO A 138 -10.39 2.41 -11.26
CA PRO A 138 -9.77 3.67 -11.66
C PRO A 138 -9.44 4.56 -10.46
N ALA A 139 -10.34 4.63 -9.47
CA ALA A 139 -10.13 5.44 -8.27
C ALA A 139 -8.90 4.95 -7.48
N LEU A 140 -8.78 3.63 -7.29
CA LEU A 140 -7.61 3.06 -6.62
C LEU A 140 -6.35 3.17 -7.47
N THR A 141 -6.43 3.00 -8.78
CA THR A 141 -5.29 3.15 -9.69
C THR A 141 -4.67 4.55 -9.56
N VAL A 142 -5.51 5.60 -9.60
CA VAL A 142 -5.04 6.99 -9.44
C VAL A 142 -4.48 7.23 -8.04
N ALA A 143 -5.20 6.79 -7.00
CA ALA A 143 -4.77 6.98 -5.62
C ALA A 143 -3.44 6.27 -5.31
N THR A 144 -3.27 5.02 -5.78
CA THR A 144 -2.06 4.24 -5.57
C THR A 144 -0.91 4.68 -6.46
N PHE A 145 -1.16 5.19 -7.67
CA PHE A 145 -0.12 5.83 -8.47
C PHE A 145 0.43 7.09 -7.76
N ALA A 146 -0.45 7.99 -7.32
CA ALA A 146 -0.05 9.21 -6.61
C ALA A 146 0.67 8.88 -5.29
N GLY A 147 0.12 7.95 -4.51
CA GLY A 147 0.76 7.45 -3.30
C GLY A 147 2.09 6.77 -3.58
N GLY A 148 2.20 6.00 -4.67
CA GLY A 148 3.41 5.32 -5.10
C GLY A 148 4.55 6.30 -5.38
N ILE A 149 4.27 7.44 -6.02
CA ILE A 149 5.27 8.51 -6.22
C ILE A 149 5.80 8.98 -4.86
N LEU A 150 4.88 9.33 -3.97
CA LEU A 150 5.20 9.91 -2.66
C LEU A 150 5.98 8.92 -1.79
N TRP A 151 5.46 7.72 -1.59
CA TRP A 151 6.07 6.70 -0.74
C TRP A 151 7.42 6.26 -1.32
N ALA A 152 7.54 6.11 -2.64
CA ALA A 152 8.83 5.74 -3.25
C ALA A 152 9.88 6.85 -3.09
N ALA A 153 9.49 8.11 -3.29
CA ALA A 153 10.38 9.25 -3.08
C ALA A 153 10.86 9.33 -1.63
N VAL A 154 9.94 9.26 -0.66
CA VAL A 154 10.30 9.28 0.77
C VAL A 154 11.15 8.08 1.14
N TYR A 155 10.83 6.87 0.67
CA TYR A 155 11.62 5.67 0.96
C TYR A 155 13.07 5.80 0.47
N GLN A 156 13.28 6.38 -0.72
CA GLN A 156 14.63 6.58 -1.26
C GLN A 156 15.47 7.56 -0.43
N HIS A 157 14.84 8.51 0.27
CA HIS A 157 15.50 9.48 1.15
C HIS A 157 15.69 8.93 2.57
N VAL A 158 14.63 8.37 3.15
CA VAL A 158 14.59 7.87 4.53
C VAL A 158 13.89 6.50 4.52
N PRO A 159 14.63 5.40 4.27
CA PRO A 159 14.03 4.06 4.24
C PRO A 159 13.45 3.71 5.62
N ASN A 160 12.12 3.67 5.73
CA ASN A 160 11.41 3.28 6.94
C ASN A 160 10.06 2.62 6.62
N LEU A 161 10.03 1.29 6.58
CA LEU A 161 8.82 0.53 6.20
C LEU A 161 7.69 0.68 7.22
N LEU A 162 8.01 0.93 8.49
CA LEU A 162 7.01 1.10 9.55
C LEU A 162 6.21 2.40 9.35
N ALA A 163 6.90 3.52 9.12
CA ALA A 163 6.27 4.82 8.86
C ALA A 163 5.46 4.78 7.56
N LEU A 164 6.03 4.17 6.51
CA LEU A 164 5.34 4.02 5.23
C LEU A 164 4.09 3.13 5.36
N GLY A 165 4.21 1.96 5.98
CA GLY A 165 3.10 1.03 6.19
C GLY A 165 1.97 1.63 7.03
N LEU A 166 2.32 2.33 8.11
CA LEU A 166 1.35 3.07 8.94
C LEU A 166 0.64 4.16 8.13
N SER A 167 1.39 5.00 7.41
CA SER A 167 0.80 6.07 6.60
C SER A 167 -0.11 5.52 5.50
N HIS A 168 0.28 4.40 4.88
CA HIS A 168 -0.54 3.74 3.88
C HIS A 168 -1.85 3.24 4.47
N GLY A 169 -1.82 2.48 5.57
CA GLY A 169 -3.04 1.99 6.21
C GLY A 169 -3.98 3.11 6.66
N LEU A 170 -3.43 4.20 7.20
CA LEU A 170 -4.21 5.39 7.56
C LEU A 170 -4.83 6.06 6.34
N MET A 171 -4.10 6.22 5.24
CA MET A 171 -4.68 6.80 4.02
C MET A 171 -5.74 5.92 3.39
N THR A 172 -5.57 4.60 3.42
CA THR A 172 -6.62 3.66 3.01
C THR A 172 -7.89 3.88 3.84
N TRP A 173 -7.76 4.12 5.16
CA TRP A 173 -8.89 4.47 6.00
C TRP A 173 -9.59 5.75 5.57
N ILE A 174 -8.81 6.81 5.35
CA ILE A 174 -9.33 8.10 4.92
C ILE A 174 -10.07 7.96 3.58
N LEU A 175 -9.52 7.22 2.62
CA LEU A 175 -10.14 6.98 1.33
C LEU A 175 -11.49 6.27 1.47
N ILE A 176 -11.54 5.15 2.19
CA ILE A 176 -12.78 4.39 2.43
C ILE A 176 -13.85 5.24 3.13
N SER A 177 -13.42 6.04 4.09
CA SER A 177 -14.30 6.88 4.90
C SER A 177 -14.85 8.07 4.13
N SER A 178 -14.13 8.54 3.11
CA SER A 178 -14.46 9.80 2.44
C SER A 178 -15.05 9.63 1.05
N LEU A 179 -14.58 8.67 0.26
CA LEU A 179 -15.07 8.47 -1.11
C LEU A 179 -16.40 7.70 -1.15
N PRO A 180 -17.25 7.92 -2.17
CA PRO A 180 -18.43 7.10 -2.40
C PRO A 180 -18.07 5.61 -2.55
N PRO A 181 -18.86 4.69 -1.98
CA PRO A 181 -18.63 3.24 -2.12
C PRO A 181 -18.59 2.77 -3.58
N SER A 182 -19.38 3.42 -4.45
CA SER A 182 -19.40 3.16 -5.89
C SER A 182 -18.05 3.45 -6.55
N SER A 183 -17.36 4.52 -6.16
CA SER A 183 -16.04 4.87 -6.72
C SER A 183 -14.96 3.87 -6.33
N LEU A 184 -15.03 3.29 -5.13
CA LEU A 184 -14.01 2.38 -4.63
C LEU A 184 -14.27 0.92 -5.02
N HIS A 185 -15.47 0.56 -5.50
CA HIS A 185 -15.85 -0.81 -5.85
C HIS A 185 -15.46 -1.84 -4.77
N GLY A 186 -15.66 -1.51 -3.49
CA GLY A 186 -15.28 -2.39 -2.36
C GLY A 186 -13.79 -2.73 -2.30
N LEU A 187 -12.93 -1.86 -2.85
CA LEU A 187 -11.50 -2.08 -3.03
C LEU A 187 -11.16 -3.34 -3.82
N ARG A 188 -12.05 -3.73 -4.74
CA ARG A 188 -11.83 -4.86 -5.63
C ARG A 188 -10.87 -4.44 -6.75
N VAL A 189 -9.99 -5.37 -7.11
CA VAL A 189 -8.93 -5.23 -8.12
C VAL A 189 -8.82 -6.56 -8.88
N GLY A 190 -8.17 -6.54 -10.04
CA GLY A 190 -8.06 -7.70 -10.93
C GLY A 190 -9.43 -8.26 -11.31
N PHE A 191 -9.53 -9.59 -11.48
CA PHE A 191 -10.79 -10.24 -11.85
C PHE A 191 -11.93 -10.00 -10.86
N LYS A 192 -11.63 -9.85 -9.56
CA LYS A 192 -12.66 -9.58 -8.53
C LYS A 192 -13.38 -8.25 -8.76
N TYR A 193 -12.83 -7.33 -9.55
CA TYR A 193 -13.50 -6.08 -9.90
C TYR A 193 -14.78 -6.30 -10.72
N PHE A 194 -14.82 -7.33 -11.57
CA PHE A 194 -15.92 -7.57 -12.50
C PHE A 194 -17.06 -8.42 -11.94
N GLY A 195 -16.91 -9.01 -10.75
CA GLY A 195 -17.91 -9.90 -10.14
C GLY A 195 -17.31 -10.71 -9.01
#